data_AF-A0A352IV15-F1
#
_entry.id   AF-A0A352IV15-F1
#
_cell.length_a   1.000
_cell.length_b   1.000
_cell.length_c   1.000
_cell.angle_alpha   90.00
_cell.angle_beta   90.00
_cell.angle_gamma   90.00
#
_symmetry.space_group_name_H-M   'P 1'
#
loop_
_entity.id
_entity.type
_entity.pdbx_description
1 polymer ?
#
loop_
_entity_poly.entity_id
_entity_poly.type
_entity_poly.pdbx_seq_one_letter_code
_entity_poly.pdbx_strand_id
1 'polypeptide(L)'
;KDQTPPSGRIKVATKFVNLARRYYSAQGRQADIIKLYGAMELAPILGLADEIVDIVDTGNTLKANGLEARELIEHISSRLVVNRASMKMKHERINPIIEKMSAAVDKRRT
;
A
#
# COMPACT_ATOMS: atom_id res chain seq x y z
N LYS A 1 11.44 7.85 -17.86
CA LYS A 1 11.99 9.19 -18.22
C LYS A 1 12.11 9.87 -16.88
N ASP A 2 13.32 10.13 -16.40
CA ASP A 2 13.57 10.87 -15.16
C ASP A 2 12.88 12.23 -15.23
N GLN A 3 11.64 12.29 -14.76
CA GLN A 3 10.91 13.53 -14.60
C GLN A 3 11.39 14.14 -13.29
N THR A 4 12.12 15.24 -13.40
CA THR A 4 12.45 16.07 -12.25
C THR A 4 11.13 16.41 -11.53
N PRO A 5 10.98 16.08 -10.24
CA PRO A 5 9.75 16.35 -9.53
C PRO A 5 9.43 17.85 -9.61
N PRO A 6 8.15 18.23 -9.73
CA PRO A 6 7.76 19.63 -9.86
C PRO A 6 8.32 20.45 -8.69
N SER A 7 8.76 21.68 -8.97
CA SER A 7 9.32 22.61 -7.97
C SER A 7 8.28 23.13 -6.97
N GLY A 8 7.00 22.87 -7.22
CA GLY A 8 5.86 23.25 -6.38
C GLY A 8 5.21 22.08 -5.67
N ARG A 9 3.90 22.22 -5.39
CA ARG A 9 3.10 21.14 -4.80
C ARG A 9 3.02 19.95 -5.75
N ILE A 10 3.32 18.77 -5.22
CA ILE A 10 3.20 17.54 -5.99
C ILE A 10 1.80 16.95 -5.88
N LYS A 11 1.18 16.58 -7.00
CA LYS A 11 -0.09 15.87 -7.04
C LYS A 11 0.16 14.38 -6.95
N VAL A 12 -0.39 13.73 -5.92
CA VAL A 12 -0.16 12.31 -5.65
C VAL A 12 -1.49 11.58 -5.65
N ALA A 13 -1.66 10.65 -6.58
CA ALA A 13 -2.82 9.78 -6.58
C ALA A 13 -2.59 8.54 -5.71
N THR A 14 -3.54 8.20 -4.84
CA THR A 14 -3.46 6.96 -4.04
C THR A 14 -4.80 6.45 -3.52
N LYS A 15 -4.88 5.14 -3.23
CA LYS A 15 -5.91 4.56 -2.35
C LYS A 15 -5.56 4.74 -0.86
N PHE A 16 -4.29 4.98 -0.54
CA PHE A 16 -3.70 4.98 0.81
C PHE A 16 -3.46 6.40 1.32
N VAL A 17 -4.50 7.22 1.37
CA VAL A 17 -4.43 8.67 1.65
C VAL A 17 -3.62 8.99 2.91
N ASN A 18 -3.86 8.30 4.02
CA ASN A 18 -3.19 8.58 5.29
C ASN A 18 -1.71 8.20 5.26
N LEU A 19 -1.36 7.10 4.58
CA LEU A 19 0.02 6.67 4.39
C LEU A 19 0.78 7.69 3.55
N ALA A 20 0.22 8.10 2.41
CA ALA A 20 0.84 9.08 1.53
C ALA A 20 1.02 10.43 2.24
N ARG A 21 0.00 10.95 2.94
CA ARG A 21 0.14 12.20 3.73
C ARG A 21 1.30 12.11 4.71
N ARG A 22 1.36 11.04 5.51
CA ARG A 22 2.42 10.85 6.49
C ARG A 22 3.80 10.80 5.83
N TYR A 23 3.92 10.04 4.75
CA TYR A 23 5.16 9.88 4.00
C TYR A 23 5.69 11.22 3.46
N TYR A 24 4.87 11.97 2.72
CA TYR A 24 5.29 13.26 2.15
C TYR A 24 5.54 14.33 3.22
N SER A 25 4.73 14.36 4.29
CA SER A 25 4.97 15.25 5.44
C SER A 25 6.30 14.94 6.14
N ALA A 26 6.66 13.66 6.31
CA ALA A 26 7.94 13.27 6.90
C ALA A 26 9.15 13.70 6.04
N GLN A 27 8.96 13.81 4.72
CA GLN A 27 9.96 14.33 3.78
C GLN A 27 9.98 15.86 3.69
N GLY A 28 9.11 16.58 4.41
CA GLY A 28 8.98 18.05 4.28
C GLY A 28 8.41 18.50 2.93
N ARG A 29 7.79 17.61 2.16
CA ARG A 29 7.25 17.88 0.82
C ARG A 29 5.75 18.19 0.92
N GLN A 30 5.32 19.29 0.29
CA GLN A 30 3.90 19.58 0.17
C GLN A 30 3.28 18.75 -0.96
N ALA A 31 2.28 17.93 -0.61
CA ALA A 31 1.60 17.06 -1.57
C ALA A 31 0.08 17.27 -1.55
N ASP A 32 -0.51 17.44 -2.73
CA ASP A 32 -1.95 17.41 -2.96
C ASP A 32 -2.36 15.95 -3.19
N ILE A 33 -2.98 15.34 -2.16
CA ILE A 33 -3.35 13.93 -2.19
C ILE A 33 -4.72 13.75 -2.87
N ILE A 34 -4.72 13.07 -4.00
CA ILE A 34 -5.90 12.74 -4.80
C ILE A 34 -6.30 11.29 -4.47
N LYS A 35 -7.44 11.13 -3.80
CA LYS A 35 -7.96 9.80 -3.47
C LYS A 35 -8.56 9.16 -4.73
N LEU A 36 -8.05 8.00 -5.10
CA LEU A 36 -8.62 7.15 -6.15
C LEU A 36 -9.10 5.82 -5.57
N TYR A 37 -9.97 5.12 -6.31
CA TYR A 37 -10.53 3.82 -5.91
C TYR A 37 -10.00 2.65 -6.75
N GLY A 38 -9.39 2.94 -7.90
CA GLY A 38 -8.85 1.96 -8.86
C GLY A 38 -8.13 2.66 -10.01
N ALA A 39 -7.54 1.87 -10.91
CA ALA A 39 -6.83 2.34 -12.11
C ALA A 39 -5.82 3.47 -11.81
N MET A 40 -4.95 3.23 -10.82
CA MET A 40 -3.96 4.22 -10.37
C MET A 40 -3.05 4.68 -11.52
N GLU A 41 -2.77 3.75 -12.42
CA GLU A 41 -1.89 3.89 -13.56
C GLU A 41 -2.42 4.90 -14.59
N LEU A 42 -3.73 5.17 -14.60
CA LEU A 42 -4.33 6.19 -15.46
C LEU A 42 -4.08 7.61 -14.96
N ALA A 43 -3.83 7.82 -13.66
CA ALA A 43 -3.70 9.16 -13.10
C ALA A 43 -2.51 9.94 -13.70
N PRO A 44 -1.31 9.35 -13.86
CA PRO A 44 -0.22 10.00 -14.58
C PRO A 44 -0.51 10.17 -16.08
N ILE A 45 -1.09 9.16 -16.72
CA ILE A 45 -1.38 9.17 -18.18
C ILE A 45 -2.33 10.31 -18.55
N LEU A 46 -3.31 10.59 -17.69
CA LEU A 46 -4.30 11.66 -17.87
C LEU A 46 -3.85 13.03 -17.32
N GLY A 47 -2.62 13.14 -16.80
CA GLY A 47 -2.09 14.37 -16.19
C GLY A 47 -2.76 14.77 -14.87
N LEU A 48 -3.53 13.87 -14.26
CA LEU A 48 -4.22 14.11 -12.99
C LEU A 48 -3.24 14.16 -11.82
N ALA A 49 -2.22 13.29 -11.83
CA ALA A 49 -1.21 13.21 -10.79
C ALA A 49 0.20 13.12 -11.38
N ASP A 50 1.17 13.63 -10.62
CA ASP A 50 2.59 13.57 -10.99
C ASP A 50 3.20 12.24 -10.53
N GLU A 51 2.74 11.73 -9.38
CA GLU A 51 3.19 10.47 -8.79
C GLU A 51 1.99 9.63 -8.30
N ILE A 52 2.20 8.32 -8.19
CA ILE A 52 1.24 7.41 -7.55
C ILE A 52 1.86 6.77 -6.30
N VAL A 53 1.03 6.50 -5.31
CA VAL A 53 1.37 5.60 -4.20
C VAL A 53 0.44 4.42 -4.26
N ASP A 54 0.99 3.24 -4.55
CA ASP A 54 0.23 1.99 -4.64
C ASP A 54 1.06 0.79 -4.16
N ILE A 55 0.38 -0.33 -3.93
CA ILE A 55 1.03 -1.61 -3.63
C ILE A 55 1.54 -2.22 -4.93
N VAL A 56 2.79 -2.68 -4.89
CA VAL A 56 3.43 -3.37 -6.02
C VAL A 56 4.02 -4.70 -5.55
N ASP A 57 4.01 -5.67 -6.45
CA ASP A 57 4.68 -6.97 -6.24
C ASP A 57 6.02 -7.00 -7.00
N THR A 58 6.08 -7.62 -8.17
CA THR A 58 7.30 -7.68 -9.01
C THR A 58 7.58 -6.40 -9.82
N GLY A 59 6.67 -5.42 -9.79
CA GLY A 59 6.75 -4.19 -10.58
C GLY A 59 6.43 -4.35 -12.07
N ASN A 60 6.09 -5.55 -12.56
CA ASN A 60 5.75 -5.79 -13.97
C ASN A 60 4.54 -4.97 -14.43
N THR A 61 3.52 -4.83 -13.57
CA THR A 61 2.33 -4.01 -13.86
C THR A 61 2.67 -2.53 -14.04
N LEU A 62 3.60 -1.99 -13.26
CA LEU A 62 4.07 -0.61 -13.43
C LEU A 62 4.75 -0.42 -14.78
N LYS A 63 5.68 -1.31 -15.12
CA LYS A 63 6.42 -1.26 -16.40
C LYS A 63 5.48 -1.32 -17.61
N ALA A 64 4.46 -2.17 -17.56
CA ALA A 64 3.44 -2.27 -18.62
C ALA A 64 2.68 -0.96 -18.85
N ASN A 65 2.59 -0.10 -17.83
CA ASN A 65 1.94 1.22 -17.90
C ASN A 65 2.94 2.37 -18.05
N GLY A 66 4.20 2.08 -18.39
CA GLY A 66 5.24 3.10 -18.55
C GLY A 66 5.66 3.79 -17.24
N LEU A 67 5.38 3.16 -16.09
CA LEU A 67 5.74 3.64 -14.76
C LEU A 67 6.99 2.94 -14.25
N GLU A 68 7.76 3.65 -13.43
CA GLU A 68 8.94 3.13 -12.75
C GLU A 68 8.78 3.23 -11.23
N ALA A 69 9.17 2.19 -10.52
CA ALA A 69 9.17 2.20 -9.06
C ALA A 69 10.29 3.14 -8.59
N ARG A 70 9.91 4.18 -7.84
CA ARG A 70 10.84 5.21 -7.37
C ARG A 70 11.41 4.90 -5.99
N GLU A 71 10.53 4.76 -5.01
CA GLU A 71 10.92 4.63 -3.61
C GLU A 71 9.99 3.62 -2.91
N LEU A 72 10.57 2.75 -2.09
CA LEU A 72 9.80 1.85 -1.25
C LEU A 72 9.36 2.60 0.00
N ILE A 73 8.05 2.69 0.21
CA ILE A 73 7.49 3.39 1.37
C ILE A 73 7.45 2.46 2.59
N GLU A 74 6.89 1.26 2.45
CA GLU A 74 6.72 0.29 3.54
C GLU A 74 6.63 -1.14 3.00
N HIS A 75 7.08 -2.10 3.81
CA HIS A 75 6.77 -3.51 3.58
C HIS A 75 5.41 -3.87 4.17
N ILE A 76 4.64 -4.70 3.47
CA ILE A 76 3.32 -5.16 3.91
C ILE A 76 3.34 -6.67 4.18
N SER A 77 2.45 -7.09 5.09
CA SER A 77 2.21 -8.51 5.38
C SER A 77 0.73 -8.76 5.60
N SER A 78 0.25 -9.94 5.22
CA SER A 78 -1.08 -10.41 5.60
C SER A 78 -1.09 -10.81 7.07
N ARG A 79 -2.12 -10.38 7.81
CA ARG A 79 -2.27 -10.69 9.24
C ARG A 79 -3.65 -11.25 9.53
N LEU A 80 -3.72 -12.26 10.40
CA LEU A 80 -4.98 -12.70 10.99
C LEU A 80 -5.38 -11.71 12.09
N VAL A 81 -6.55 -11.09 11.93
CA VAL A 81 -7.10 -10.14 12.90
C VAL A 81 -8.37 -10.74 13.49
N VAL A 82 -8.48 -10.74 14.82
CA VAL A 82 -9.68 -11.21 15.51
C VAL A 82 -10.22 -10.13 16.44
N ASN A 83 -11.53 -9.97 16.43
CA ASN A 83 -12.22 -9.10 17.37
C ASN A 83 -12.02 -9.58 18.82
N ARG A 84 -11.69 -8.65 19.73
CA ARG A 84 -11.38 -8.93 21.14
C ARG A 84 -12.52 -9.61 21.90
N ALA A 85 -13.77 -9.18 21.71
CA ALA A 85 -14.91 -9.80 22.37
C ALA A 85 -15.16 -11.22 21.84
N SER A 86 -15.03 -11.42 20.53
CA SER A 86 -15.15 -12.75 19.91
C SER A 86 -14.06 -13.70 20.41
N MET A 87 -12.80 -13.24 20.54
CA MET A 87 -11.71 -14.03 21.11
C MET A 87 -12.04 -14.56 22.51
N LYS A 88 -12.69 -13.75 23.34
CA LYS A 88 -13.07 -14.14 24.71
C LYS A 88 -14.26 -15.09 24.71
N MET A 89 -15.33 -14.74 24.00
CA MET A 89 -16.60 -15.46 24.06
C MET A 89 -16.64 -16.74 23.23
N LYS A 90 -15.83 -16.82 22.17
CA LYS A 90 -15.82 -17.93 21.21
C LYS A 90 -14.43 -18.58 21.13
N HIS A 91 -13.67 -18.51 22.22
CA HIS A 91 -12.28 -18.96 22.27
C HIS A 91 -12.12 -20.39 21.73
N GLU A 92 -12.93 -21.33 22.24
CA GLU A 92 -12.86 -22.74 21.85
C GLU A 92 -13.07 -22.98 20.34
N ARG A 93 -13.83 -22.11 19.67
CA ARG A 93 -14.06 -22.20 18.21
C ARG A 93 -12.98 -21.49 17.40
N ILE A 94 -12.42 -20.41 17.92
CA ILE A 94 -11.45 -19.56 17.20
C ILE A 94 -10.03 -20.09 17.37
N ASN A 95 -9.67 -20.54 18.56
CA ASN A 95 -8.30 -20.97 18.88
C ASN A 95 -7.78 -22.07 17.92
N PRO A 96 -8.57 -23.11 17.56
CA PRO A 96 -8.13 -24.11 16.60
C PRO A 96 -7.84 -23.54 15.20
N ILE A 97 -8.52 -22.47 14.79
CA ILE A 97 -8.27 -21.81 13.50
C ILE A 97 -6.93 -21.05 13.55
N ILE A 98 -6.68 -20.34 14.65
CA ILE A 98 -5.42 -19.62 14.87
C ILE A 98 -4.25 -20.60 14.86
N GLU A 99 -4.34 -21.70 15.62
CA GLU A 99 -3.29 -22.72 15.69
C GLU A 99 -2.98 -23.34 14.33
N LYS A 100 -4.03 -23.74 13.58
CA LYS A 100 -3.86 -24.30 12.22
C LYS A 100 -3.23 -23.30 11.26
N MET A 101 -3.63 -22.03 11.30
CA MET A 101 -3.02 -20.99 10.46
C MET A 101 -1.57 -20.73 10.85
N SER A 102 -1.25 -20.67 12.14
CA SER A 102 0.13 -20.47 12.62
C SER A 102 1.02 -21.61 12.15
N ALA A 103 0.63 -22.86 12.41
CA ALA A 103 1.39 -24.03 12.00
C ALA A 103 1.63 -24.10 10.49
N ALA A 104 0.63 -23.73 9.68
CA ALA A 104 0.76 -23.68 8.23
C ALA A 104 1.74 -22.59 7.75
N VAL A 105 1.73 -21.42 8.40
CA VAL A 105 2.68 -20.33 8.10
C VAL A 105 4.10 -20.71 8.50
N ASP A 106 4.28 -21.31 9.68
CA ASP A 106 5.60 -21.71 10.18
C ASP A 106 6.21 -22.80 9.29
N LYS A 107 5.41 -23.80 8.88
CA LYS A 107 5.84 -24.84 7.93
C LYS A 107 6.29 -24.28 6.58
N ARG A 108 5.73 -23.16 6.13
CA ARG A 108 6.12 -22.52 4.85
C ARG A 108 7.41 -21.69 4.98
N ARG A 109 7.81 -21.34 6.21
CA ARG A 109 9.02 -20.55 6.50
C ARG A 109 10.26 -21.41 6.69
N THR A 110 10.09 -22.64 7.17
CA THR A 110 11.11 -23.70 7.20
C THR A 110 11.21 -24.40 5.86
#